data_AF-A0A7C1UB77-F1
#
_entry.id   AF-A0A7C1UB77-F1
#
_cell.length_a   1.000
_cell.length_b   1.000
_cell.length_c   1.000
_cell.angle_alpha   90.00
_cell.angle_beta   90.00
_cell.angle_gamma   90.00
#
_symmetry.space_group_name_H-M   'P 1'
#
loop_
_entity.id
_entity.type
_entity.pdbx_description
1 polymer ?
#
loop_
_entity_poly.entity_id
_entity_poly.type
_entity_poly.pdbx_seq_one_letter_code
_entity_poly.pdbx_strand_id
1 'polypeptide(L)'
;MQLDQITANIRMRNPWEAMDLGFALVRHSWQAIYLPWLMFLTTCSVICYMLMPEDYKQYAIFAVWWFKPLYDRFLLNILSHKLFNDNLSTTEALKATPRLIKSTGLFSGLTFRRPSFSRGFNLPIWQLEQLRGKARSSRQSILLRNAHSHAVGLTLGMIFIELTLYFSLYALIILFLPETFQGSALGIFFGDDLSEGTAVWLHILDQVIYTLALF
;
A
#
# COMPACT_ATOMS: atom_id res chain seq x y z
N MET A 1 -14.71 -17.14 9.12
CA MET A 1 -15.41 -16.59 7.93
C MET A 1 -16.68 -17.40 7.75
N GLN A 2 -17.84 -16.77 7.92
CA GLN A 2 -19.14 -17.40 7.64
C GLN A 2 -19.44 -17.17 6.16
N LEU A 3 -19.37 -18.24 5.35
CA LEU A 3 -19.56 -18.15 3.90
C LEU A 3 -21.02 -17.79 3.51
N ASP A 4 -21.95 -17.92 4.44
CA ASP A 4 -23.38 -17.71 4.23
C ASP A 4 -23.80 -16.24 4.29
N GLN A 5 -22.89 -15.32 4.68
CA GLN A 5 -23.15 -13.89 4.85
C GLN A 5 -22.42 -13.01 3.83
N ILE A 6 -22.22 -13.51 2.61
CA ILE A 6 -21.56 -12.72 1.55
C ILE A 6 -22.49 -11.58 1.10
N THR A 7 -22.02 -10.34 1.23
CA THR A 7 -22.79 -9.14 0.83
C THR A 7 -22.84 -8.95 -0.69
N ALA A 8 -21.95 -9.61 -1.43
CA ALA A 8 -21.89 -9.54 -2.89
C ALA A 8 -22.67 -10.68 -3.56
N ASN A 9 -23.48 -10.36 -4.57
CA ASN A 9 -24.15 -11.38 -5.38
C ASN A 9 -23.09 -12.25 -6.10
N ILE A 10 -23.13 -13.58 -5.89
CA ILE A 10 -22.17 -14.52 -6.47
C ILE A 10 -22.66 -14.91 -7.87
N ARG A 11 -22.04 -14.33 -8.88
CA ARG A 11 -22.22 -14.70 -10.29
C ARG A 11 -20.88 -14.72 -11.02
N MET A 12 -20.83 -15.39 -12.17
CA MET A 12 -19.66 -15.27 -13.06
C MET A 12 -19.56 -13.82 -13.55
N ARG A 13 -18.40 -13.20 -13.32
CA ARG A 13 -18.11 -11.82 -13.71
C ARG A 13 -16.97 -11.78 -14.71
N ASN A 14 -17.03 -10.84 -15.64
CA ASN A 14 -15.87 -10.45 -16.43
C ASN A 14 -14.81 -9.81 -15.50
N PRO A 15 -13.50 -10.01 -15.72
CA PRO A 15 -12.43 -9.30 -15.00
C PRO A 15 -12.67 -7.81 -14.72
N TRP A 16 -13.20 -7.05 -15.68
CA TRP A 16 -13.51 -5.62 -15.48
C TRP A 16 -14.63 -5.37 -14.48
N GLU A 17 -15.70 -6.17 -14.57
CA GLU A 17 -16.84 -6.09 -13.64
C GLU A 17 -16.41 -6.49 -12.22
N ALA A 18 -15.49 -7.45 -12.09
CA ALA A 18 -14.91 -7.82 -10.81
C ALA A 18 -14.07 -6.69 -10.19
N MET A 19 -13.36 -5.91 -11.02
CA MET A 19 -12.61 -4.73 -10.55
C MET A 19 -13.53 -3.62 -10.10
N ASP A 20 -14.57 -3.30 -10.89
CA ASP A 20 -15.55 -2.29 -10.54
C ASP A 20 -16.28 -2.64 -9.23
N LEU A 21 -16.61 -3.91 -9.02
CA LEU A 21 -17.14 -4.38 -7.74
C LEU A 21 -16.18 -4.12 -6.57
N GLY A 22 -14.87 -4.28 -6.79
CA GLY A 22 -13.85 -3.96 -5.79
C GLY A 22 -13.88 -2.48 -5.40
N PHE A 23 -13.98 -1.58 -6.38
CA PHE A 23 -14.13 -0.14 -6.13
C PHE A 23 -15.46 0.19 -5.45
N ALA A 24 -16.55 -0.47 -5.85
CA ALA A 24 -17.86 -0.30 -5.22
C ALA A 24 -17.85 -0.73 -3.75
N LEU A 25 -17.16 -1.83 -3.42
CA LEU A 25 -16.99 -2.30 -2.03
C LEU A 25 -16.23 -1.26 -1.19
N VAL A 26 -15.12 -0.72 -1.71
CA VAL A 26 -14.34 0.33 -1.03
C VAL A 26 -15.20 1.57 -0.83
N ARG A 27 -15.97 1.99 -1.85
CA ARG A 27 -16.84 3.18 -1.78
C ARG A 27 -17.95 3.02 -0.74
N HIS A 28 -18.57 1.84 -0.66
CA HIS A 28 -19.62 1.55 0.30
C HIS A 28 -19.12 1.59 1.76
N SER A 29 -17.89 1.14 2.01
CA SER A 29 -17.33 1.02 3.37
C SER A 29 -16.08 1.89 3.59
N TRP A 30 -16.00 3.03 2.90
CA TRP A 30 -14.80 3.85 2.82
C TRP A 30 -14.27 4.27 4.19
N GLN A 31 -15.13 4.75 5.10
CA GLN A 31 -14.73 5.19 6.45
C GLN A 31 -14.09 4.06 7.26
N ALA A 32 -14.68 2.87 7.19
CA ALA A 32 -14.21 1.70 7.92
C ALA A 32 -12.90 1.11 7.35
N ILE A 33 -12.51 1.51 6.14
CA ILE A 33 -11.26 1.07 5.49
C ILE A 33 -10.19 2.14 5.66
N TYR A 34 -10.46 3.38 5.21
CA TYR A 34 -9.49 4.46 5.16
C TYR A 34 -9.03 4.93 6.54
N LEU A 35 -9.90 4.93 7.55
CA LEU A 35 -9.52 5.40 8.88
C LEU A 35 -8.49 4.46 9.56
N PRO A 36 -8.73 3.13 9.68
CA PRO A 36 -7.69 2.22 10.17
C PRO A 36 -6.47 2.16 9.26
N TRP A 37 -6.66 2.29 7.94
CA TRP A 37 -5.55 2.35 6.99
C TRP A 37 -4.62 3.54 7.24
N LEU A 38 -5.19 4.73 7.38
CA LEU A 38 -4.44 5.96 7.65
C LEU A 38 -3.67 5.85 8.95
N MET A 39 -4.30 5.37 10.03
CA MET A 39 -3.63 5.16 11.31
C MET A 39 -2.47 4.17 11.19
N PHE A 40 -2.68 3.06 10.47
CA PHE A 40 -1.65 2.04 10.29
C PHE A 40 -0.48 2.55 9.45
N LEU A 41 -0.76 3.17 8.30
CA LEU A 41 0.26 3.70 7.40
C LEU A 41 1.08 4.80 8.06
N THR A 42 0.42 5.76 8.74
CA THR A 42 1.11 6.85 9.46
C THR A 42 1.95 6.32 10.60
N THR A 43 1.43 5.37 11.40
CA THR A 43 2.20 4.73 12.47
C THR A 43 3.44 4.02 11.92
N CYS A 44 3.28 3.25 10.84
CA CYS A 44 4.43 2.60 10.20
C CYS A 44 5.43 3.62 9.63
N SER A 45 4.95 4.72 9.04
CA SER A 45 5.79 5.79 8.49
C SER A 45 6.62 6.47 9.57
N VAL A 46 6.01 6.81 10.70
CA VAL A 46 6.70 7.39 11.87
C VAL A 46 7.72 6.41 12.44
N ILE A 47 7.35 5.13 12.60
CA ILE A 47 8.29 4.11 13.08
C ILE A 47 9.48 3.96 12.12
N CYS A 48 9.24 3.92 10.81
CA CYS A 48 10.32 3.84 9.82
C CYS A 48 11.27 5.03 9.90
N TYR A 49 10.74 6.23 10.10
CA TYR A 49 11.55 7.44 10.26
C TYR A 49 12.34 7.45 11.58
N MET A 50 11.70 7.10 12.70
CA MET A 50 12.32 7.10 14.03
C MET A 50 13.40 6.01 14.20
N LEU A 51 13.26 4.88 13.50
CA LEU A 51 14.24 3.79 13.53
C LEU A 51 15.42 4.03 12.57
N MET A 52 15.31 4.99 11.65
CA MET A 52 16.38 5.27 10.70
C MET A 52 17.49 6.08 11.38
N PRO A 53 18.77 5.71 11.23
CA PRO A 53 19.87 6.51 11.76
C PRO A 53 19.89 7.91 11.14
N GLU A 54 20.39 8.91 11.89
CA GLU A 54 20.43 10.32 11.47
C GLU A 54 21.04 10.50 10.07
N ASP A 55 22.19 9.87 9.82
CA ASP A 55 22.91 9.93 8.53
C ASP A 55 22.09 9.40 7.34
N TYR A 56 21.09 8.55 7.61
CA TYR A 56 20.30 7.87 6.60
C TYR A 56 18.81 8.27 6.62
N LYS A 57 18.43 9.32 7.35
CA LYS A 57 17.02 9.74 7.46
C LYS A 57 16.35 10.03 6.13
N GLN A 58 17.08 10.55 5.15
CA GLN A 58 16.62 10.70 3.77
C GLN A 58 16.09 9.39 3.15
N TYR A 59 16.59 8.23 3.57
CA TYR A 59 16.16 6.93 3.07
C TYR A 59 14.93 6.36 3.78
N ALA A 60 14.36 7.06 4.77
CA ALA A 60 13.13 6.62 5.45
C ALA A 60 11.93 6.46 4.49
N ILE A 61 11.89 7.27 3.43
CA ILE A 61 10.88 7.17 2.36
C ILE A 61 10.96 5.82 1.65
N PHE A 62 12.18 5.34 1.39
CA PHE A 62 12.41 4.03 0.78
C PHE A 62 11.98 2.91 1.72
N ALA A 63 12.13 3.06 3.04
CA ALA A 63 11.63 2.08 4.00
C ALA A 63 10.10 1.95 3.91
N VAL A 64 9.35 3.06 3.90
CA VAL A 64 7.89 3.05 3.73
C VAL A 64 7.49 2.43 2.40
N TRP A 65 8.16 2.82 1.31
CA TRP A 65 7.96 2.21 0.00
C TRP A 65 8.28 0.70 -0.02
N TRP A 66 9.28 0.27 0.74
CA TRP A 66 9.66 -1.13 0.86
C TRP A 66 8.57 -1.94 1.58
N PHE A 67 7.94 -1.38 2.60
CA PHE A 67 6.89 -2.02 3.38
C PHE A 67 5.51 -2.05 2.71
N LYS A 68 5.32 -1.55 1.48
CA LYS A 68 4.04 -1.67 0.75
C LYS A 68 3.38 -3.06 0.80
N PRO A 69 4.10 -4.19 0.65
CA PRO A 69 3.49 -5.52 0.76
C PRO A 69 2.85 -5.82 2.12
N LEU A 70 3.33 -5.20 3.21
CA LEU A 70 2.71 -5.30 4.53
C LEU A 70 1.38 -4.57 4.54
N TYR A 71 1.36 -3.37 3.96
CA TYR A 71 0.19 -2.53 3.92
C TYR A 71 -0.93 -3.19 3.08
N ASP A 72 -0.60 -3.79 1.92
CA ASP A 72 -1.55 -4.56 1.10
C ASP A 72 -2.26 -5.67 1.90
N ARG A 73 -1.54 -6.37 2.80
CA ARG A 73 -2.08 -7.45 3.65
C ARG A 73 -3.04 -6.94 4.70
N PHE A 74 -2.72 -5.79 5.27
CA PHE A 74 -3.57 -5.12 6.24
C PHE A 74 -4.89 -4.70 5.60
N LEU A 75 -4.85 -4.05 4.44
CA LEU A 75 -6.06 -3.70 3.67
C LEU A 75 -6.87 -4.94 3.30
N LEU A 76 -6.22 -5.99 2.81
CA LEU A 76 -6.90 -7.21 2.43
C LEU A 76 -7.61 -7.87 3.62
N ASN A 77 -7.03 -7.78 4.83
CA ASN A 77 -7.69 -8.27 6.03
C ASN A 77 -8.98 -7.51 6.31
N ILE A 78 -8.99 -6.18 6.20
CA ILE A 78 -10.20 -5.38 6.41
C ILE A 78 -11.24 -5.67 5.32
N LEU A 79 -10.81 -5.68 4.05
CA LEU A 79 -11.68 -5.94 2.90
C LEU A 79 -12.31 -7.33 2.96
N SER A 80 -11.56 -8.35 3.37
CA SER A 80 -12.11 -9.70 3.47
C SER A 80 -13.22 -9.78 4.50
N HIS A 81 -13.07 -9.14 5.67
CA HIS A 81 -14.12 -9.16 6.70
C HIS A 81 -15.35 -8.38 6.24
N LYS A 82 -15.16 -7.21 5.62
CA LYS A 82 -16.26 -6.40 5.07
C LYS A 82 -17.05 -7.12 3.98
N LEU A 83 -16.41 -7.94 3.15
CA LEU A 83 -17.08 -8.72 2.12
C LEU A 83 -18.07 -9.76 2.70
N PHE A 84 -17.77 -10.30 3.90
CA PHE A 84 -18.60 -11.26 4.63
C PHE A 84 -19.50 -10.60 5.68
N ASN A 85 -19.76 -9.29 5.55
CA ASN A 85 -20.54 -8.49 6.49
C ASN A 85 -20.03 -8.53 7.96
N ASP A 86 -18.75 -8.83 8.14
CA ASP A 86 -18.11 -8.87 9.44
C ASP A 86 -17.51 -7.48 9.75
N ASN A 87 -18.02 -6.86 10.81
CA ASN A 87 -17.63 -5.51 11.20
C ASN A 87 -16.39 -5.55 12.10
N LEU A 88 -15.23 -5.70 11.45
CA LEU A 88 -13.94 -5.60 12.13
C LEU A 88 -13.74 -4.19 12.70
N SER A 89 -13.51 -4.06 14.00
CA SER A 89 -13.13 -2.78 14.60
C SER A 89 -11.69 -2.40 14.22
N THR A 90 -11.35 -1.11 14.28
CA THR A 90 -9.99 -0.59 14.06
C THR A 90 -8.96 -1.29 14.97
N THR A 91 -9.33 -1.53 16.23
CA THR A 91 -8.45 -2.18 17.21
C THR A 91 -8.22 -3.66 16.90
N GLU A 92 -9.23 -4.37 16.40
CA GLU A 92 -9.11 -5.77 15.99
C GLU A 92 -8.28 -5.91 14.72
N ALA A 93 -8.45 -4.99 13.76
CA ALA A 93 -7.61 -4.91 12.58
C ALA A 93 -6.13 -4.76 12.95
N LEU A 94 -5.82 -3.85 13.87
CA LEU A 94 -4.46 -3.63 14.37
C LEU A 94 -3.91 -4.84 15.14
N LYS A 95 -4.72 -5.47 15.99
CA LYS A 95 -4.35 -6.70 16.72
C LYS A 95 -4.09 -7.89 15.79
N ALA A 96 -4.68 -7.92 14.60
CA ALA A 96 -4.42 -8.96 13.61
C ALA A 96 -3.06 -8.82 12.92
N THR A 97 -2.43 -7.63 12.95
CA THR A 97 -1.18 -7.33 12.23
C THR A 97 -0.03 -8.30 12.53
N PRO A 98 0.29 -8.66 13.79
CA PRO A 98 1.39 -9.59 14.08
C PRO A 98 1.14 -10.98 13.49
N ARG A 99 -0.11 -11.41 13.45
CA ARG A 99 -0.51 -12.66 12.79
C ARG A 99 -0.30 -12.56 11.29
N LEU A 100 -0.74 -11.46 10.66
CA LEU A 100 -0.56 -11.21 9.23
C LEU A 100 0.92 -11.25 8.83
N ILE A 101 1.81 -10.66 9.62
CA ILE A 101 3.25 -10.68 9.39
C ILE A 101 3.80 -12.11 9.37
N LYS A 102 3.39 -12.94 10.35
CA LYS A 102 3.90 -14.31 10.54
C LYS A 102 3.29 -15.33 9.57
N SER A 103 1.99 -15.28 9.29
CA SER A 103 1.28 -16.37 8.61
C SER A 103 1.19 -16.22 7.08
N THR A 104 1.38 -15.00 6.55
CA THR A 104 1.10 -14.70 5.12
C THR A 104 2.35 -14.68 4.23
N GLY A 105 3.50 -15.14 4.75
CA GLY A 105 4.75 -15.18 4.00
C GLY A 105 5.28 -13.79 3.60
N LEU A 106 5.12 -12.79 4.46
CA LEU A 106 5.54 -11.40 4.22
C LEU A 106 7.00 -11.32 3.76
N PHE A 107 7.90 -12.09 4.37
CA PHE A 107 9.32 -12.11 4.01
C PHE A 107 9.55 -12.42 2.53
N SER A 108 8.78 -13.37 1.97
CA SER A 108 8.86 -13.69 0.55
C SER A 108 8.28 -12.58 -0.33
N GLY A 109 7.29 -11.84 0.17
CA GLY A 109 6.73 -10.66 -0.49
C GLY A 109 7.70 -9.47 -0.54
N LEU A 110 8.51 -9.30 0.51
CA LEU A 110 9.50 -8.21 0.62
C LEU A 110 10.77 -8.48 -0.19
N THR A 111 11.19 -9.74 -0.34
CA THR A 111 12.45 -10.12 -1.00
C THR A 111 12.26 -10.39 -2.50
N PHE A 112 11.88 -11.61 -2.86
CA PHE A 112 11.93 -12.09 -4.25
C PHE A 112 10.66 -11.81 -5.05
N ARG A 113 9.52 -11.60 -4.39
CA ARG A 113 8.21 -11.44 -5.08
C ARG A 113 7.77 -10.00 -5.25
N ARG A 114 8.64 -9.07 -4.87
CA ARG A 114 8.43 -7.63 -4.96
C ARG A 114 8.16 -7.13 -6.39
N PRO A 115 8.89 -7.55 -7.44
CA PRO A 115 8.70 -7.00 -8.79
C PRO A 115 7.44 -7.51 -9.52
N SER A 116 6.57 -8.28 -8.86
CA SER A 116 5.38 -8.84 -9.51
C SER A 116 4.25 -7.81 -9.58
N PHE A 117 3.90 -7.38 -10.81
CA PHE A 117 2.76 -6.47 -11.06
C PHE A 117 1.39 -7.11 -10.82
N SER A 118 1.30 -8.44 -10.70
CA SER A 118 0.06 -9.15 -10.35
C SER A 118 0.00 -9.51 -8.85
N ARG A 119 0.88 -8.95 -8.01
CA ARG A 119 0.97 -9.30 -6.57
C ARG A 119 -0.34 -9.11 -5.81
N GLY A 120 -1.07 -8.02 -6.07
CA GLY A 120 -2.32 -7.71 -5.37
C GLY A 120 -3.38 -8.77 -5.63
N PHE A 121 -3.45 -9.26 -6.86
CA PHE A 121 -4.37 -10.33 -7.26
C PHE A 121 -3.97 -11.70 -6.68
N ASN A 122 -2.67 -11.96 -6.49
CA ASN A 122 -2.21 -13.22 -5.91
C ASN A 122 -2.32 -13.26 -4.38
N LEU A 123 -2.44 -12.11 -3.72
CA LEU A 123 -2.42 -11.99 -2.26
C LEU A 123 -3.59 -12.73 -1.55
N PRO A 124 -4.83 -12.70 -2.05
CA PRO A 124 -5.95 -13.48 -1.47
C PRO A 124 -5.69 -14.98 -1.40
N ILE A 125 -5.02 -15.56 -2.40
CA ILE A 125 -4.67 -17.00 -2.42
C ILE A 125 -3.75 -17.34 -1.24
N TRP A 126 -2.84 -16.43 -0.88
CA TRP A 126 -1.92 -16.62 0.23
C TRP A 126 -2.56 -16.38 1.59
N GLN A 127 -3.28 -15.27 1.72
CA GLN A 127 -3.76 -14.79 3.01
C GLN A 127 -5.08 -15.44 3.42
N LEU A 128 -6.01 -15.62 2.46
CA LEU A 128 -7.35 -16.14 2.72
C LEU A 128 -7.40 -17.65 2.48
N GLU A 129 -6.88 -18.14 1.34
CA GLU A 129 -6.90 -19.58 1.03
C GLU A 129 -5.75 -20.36 1.72
N GLN A 130 -4.70 -19.68 2.20
CA GLN A 130 -3.53 -20.25 2.90
C GLN A 130 -2.84 -21.42 2.17
N LEU A 131 -3.00 -21.50 0.85
CA LEU A 131 -2.43 -22.58 0.02
C LEU A 131 -0.91 -22.47 -0.08
N ARG A 132 -0.23 -23.63 -0.09
CA ARG A 132 1.24 -23.74 -0.21
C ARG A 132 1.65 -24.67 -1.35
N GLY A 133 2.87 -24.46 -1.86
CA GLY A 133 3.50 -25.34 -2.86
C GLY A 133 2.69 -25.49 -4.15
N LYS A 134 2.52 -26.75 -4.61
CA LYS A 134 1.86 -27.10 -5.88
C LYS A 134 0.37 -26.72 -5.91
N ALA A 135 -0.35 -26.85 -4.79
CA ALA A 135 -1.77 -26.47 -4.72
C ALA A 135 -1.96 -24.99 -5.04
N ARG A 136 -1.07 -24.14 -4.50
CA ARG A 136 -1.05 -22.71 -4.78
C ARG A 136 -0.74 -22.41 -6.25
N SER A 137 0.30 -23.01 -6.83
CA SER A 137 0.68 -22.72 -8.21
C SER A 137 -0.43 -23.11 -9.20
N SER A 138 -1.09 -24.24 -8.97
CA SER A 138 -2.22 -24.68 -9.79
C SER A 138 -3.42 -23.75 -9.66
N ARG A 139 -3.73 -23.28 -8.44
CA ARG A 139 -4.80 -22.30 -8.22
C ARG A 139 -4.49 -20.97 -8.91
N GLN A 140 -3.26 -20.49 -8.76
CA GLN A 140 -2.79 -19.25 -9.35
C GLN A 140 -2.80 -19.31 -10.88
N SER A 141 -2.38 -20.42 -11.50
CA SER A 141 -2.38 -20.53 -12.97
C SER A 141 -3.79 -20.49 -13.56
N ILE A 142 -4.77 -21.11 -12.89
CA ILE A 142 -6.18 -21.08 -13.31
C ILE A 142 -6.74 -19.66 -13.25
N LEU A 143 -6.52 -18.94 -12.14
CA LEU A 143 -7.07 -17.59 -11.97
C LEU A 143 -6.38 -16.56 -12.88
N LEU A 144 -5.06 -16.66 -13.04
CA LEU A 144 -4.30 -15.73 -13.86
C LEU A 144 -4.54 -15.90 -15.36
N ARG A 145 -4.93 -17.09 -15.82
CA ARG A 145 -5.15 -17.36 -17.26
C ARG A 145 -6.06 -16.33 -17.94
N ASN A 146 -7.09 -15.86 -17.23
CA ASN A 146 -8.07 -14.91 -17.78
C ASN A 146 -8.01 -13.51 -17.14
N ALA A 147 -7.35 -13.35 -16.00
CA ALA A 147 -7.33 -12.09 -15.24
C ALA A 147 -5.96 -11.42 -15.15
N HIS A 148 -4.87 -12.05 -15.60
CA HIS A 148 -3.52 -11.53 -15.39
C HIS A 148 -3.30 -10.16 -16.04
N SER A 149 -3.67 -9.99 -17.32
CA SER A 149 -3.47 -8.72 -18.03
C SER A 149 -4.22 -7.58 -17.36
N HIS A 150 -5.45 -7.82 -16.90
CA HIS A 150 -6.24 -6.82 -16.20
C HIS A 150 -5.58 -6.47 -14.85
N ALA A 151 -5.17 -7.47 -14.07
CA ALA A 151 -4.53 -7.24 -12.78
C ALA A 151 -3.23 -6.43 -12.91
N VAL A 152 -2.42 -6.71 -13.93
CA VAL A 152 -1.20 -5.94 -14.23
C VAL A 152 -1.55 -4.52 -14.66
N GLY A 153 -2.53 -4.35 -15.56
CA GLY A 153 -2.97 -3.03 -16.01
C GLY A 153 -3.48 -2.15 -14.87
N LEU A 154 -4.25 -2.73 -13.94
CA LEU A 154 -4.72 -2.03 -12.75
C LEU A 154 -3.56 -1.58 -11.86
N THR A 155 -2.61 -2.48 -11.55
CA THR A 155 -1.43 -2.13 -10.75
C THR A 155 -0.61 -1.01 -11.40
N LEU A 156 -0.38 -1.10 -12.72
CA LEU A 156 0.38 -0.10 -13.45
C LEU A 156 -0.35 1.25 -13.46
N GLY A 157 -1.67 1.26 -13.69
CA GLY A 157 -2.49 2.46 -13.62
C GLY A 157 -2.42 3.14 -12.24
N MET A 158 -2.51 2.35 -11.17
CA MET A 158 -2.40 2.87 -9.80
C MET A 158 -1.00 3.43 -9.51
N ILE A 159 0.06 2.81 -10.03
CA ILE A 159 1.43 3.34 -9.92
C ILE A 159 1.54 4.70 -10.61
N PHE A 160 0.98 4.87 -11.82
CA PHE A 160 1.02 6.15 -12.51
C PHE A 160 0.23 7.24 -11.78
N ILE A 161 -0.94 6.90 -11.21
CA ILE A 161 -1.71 7.83 -10.39
C ILE A 161 -0.91 8.24 -9.15
N GLU A 162 -0.31 7.27 -8.45
CA GLU A 162 0.53 7.52 -7.27
C GLU A 162 1.71 8.46 -7.62
N LEU A 163 2.44 8.17 -8.70
CA LEU A 163 3.54 9.03 -9.17
C LEU A 163 3.06 10.43 -9.53
N THR A 164 1.92 10.54 -10.20
CA THR A 164 1.33 11.84 -10.57
C THR A 164 0.97 12.65 -9.33
N LEU A 165 0.34 12.04 -8.32
CA LEU A 165 0.03 12.69 -7.05
C LEU A 165 1.30 13.10 -6.29
N TYR A 166 2.30 12.22 -6.24
CA TYR A 166 3.57 12.50 -5.59
C TYR A 166 4.30 13.70 -6.24
N PHE A 167 4.49 13.66 -7.58
CA PHE A 167 5.17 14.74 -8.29
C PHE A 167 4.38 16.05 -8.31
N SER A 168 3.04 16.01 -8.32
CA SER A 168 2.22 17.22 -8.27
C SER A 168 2.27 17.90 -6.89
N LEU A 169 2.25 17.13 -5.80
CA LEU A 169 2.48 17.67 -4.45
C LEU A 169 3.87 18.27 -4.31
N TYR A 170 4.90 17.61 -4.88
CA TYR A 170 6.27 18.13 -4.86
C TYR A 170 6.40 19.42 -5.70
N ALA A 171 5.80 19.46 -6.89
CA ALA A 171 5.77 20.64 -7.75
C ALA A 171 5.06 21.82 -7.07
N LEU A 172 4.00 21.56 -6.31
CA LEU A 172 3.31 22.58 -5.51
C LEU A 172 4.28 23.22 -4.50
N ILE A 173 5.13 22.42 -3.85
CA ILE A 173 6.09 22.93 -2.86
C ILE A 173 7.17 23.78 -3.52
N ILE A 174 7.71 23.33 -4.66
CA ILE A 174 8.68 24.10 -5.44
C ILE A 174 8.09 25.46 -5.84
N LEU A 175 6.80 25.50 -6.21
CA LEU A 175 6.11 26.74 -6.58
C LEU A 175 6.08 27.76 -5.42
N PHE A 176 5.96 27.30 -4.18
CA PHE A 176 5.98 28.15 -2.99
C PHE A 176 7.39 28.42 -2.46
N LEU A 177 8.43 27.84 -3.06
CA LEU A 177 9.81 28.01 -2.62
C LEU A 177 10.36 29.37 -3.10
N PRO A 178 11.01 30.16 -2.22
CA PRO A 178 11.61 31.43 -2.61
C PRO A 178 12.64 31.26 -3.73
N GLU A 179 12.73 32.26 -4.63
CA GLU A 179 13.64 32.22 -5.80
C GLU A 179 15.12 31.97 -5.43
N THR A 180 15.53 32.33 -4.22
CA THR A 180 16.87 32.07 -3.68
C THR A 180 17.24 30.59 -3.62
N PHE A 181 16.25 29.68 -3.64
CA PHE A 181 16.43 28.23 -3.50
C PHE A 181 16.05 27.45 -4.77
N GLN A 182 15.56 28.10 -5.83
CA GLN A 182 15.04 27.40 -7.02
C GLN A 182 16.15 26.71 -7.84
N GLY A 183 17.36 27.27 -7.87
CA GLY A 183 18.51 26.69 -8.58
C GLY A 183 19.11 25.44 -7.91
N SER A 184 18.79 25.19 -6.64
CA SER A 184 19.31 24.06 -5.84
C SER A 184 18.23 23.06 -5.43
N ALA A 185 17.04 23.07 -6.05
CA ALA A 185 15.92 22.19 -5.67
C ALA A 185 16.29 20.70 -5.58
N LEU A 186 17.17 20.22 -6.46
CA LEU A 186 17.70 18.85 -6.41
C LEU A 186 18.69 18.61 -5.27
N GLY A 187 19.56 19.58 -4.95
CA GLY A 187 20.50 19.50 -3.81
C GLY A 187 19.81 19.65 -2.45
N ILE A 188 18.72 20.41 -2.42
CA ILE A 188 17.81 20.54 -1.28
C ILE A 188 17.17 19.20 -0.92
N PHE A 189 16.82 18.39 -1.93
CA PHE A 189 16.31 17.02 -1.73
C PHE A 189 17.34 16.08 -1.08
N PHE A 190 18.63 16.24 -1.43
CA PHE A 190 19.72 15.46 -0.82
C PHE A 190 20.30 16.09 0.46
N GLY A 191 19.86 17.30 0.83
CA GLY A 191 20.29 17.99 2.04
C GLY A 191 21.71 18.57 1.99
N ASP A 192 22.33 18.64 0.81
CA ASP A 192 23.79 18.85 0.66
C ASP A 192 24.28 20.26 1.09
N ASP A 193 23.39 21.25 1.27
CA ASP A 193 23.76 22.65 1.58
C ASP A 193 22.89 23.32 2.66
N LEU A 194 22.14 22.53 3.45
CA LEU A 194 21.18 23.05 4.44
C LEU A 194 21.72 22.95 5.87
N SER A 195 21.37 23.95 6.70
CA SER A 195 21.59 23.83 8.15
C SER A 195 20.90 22.56 8.70
N GLU A 196 21.49 21.91 9.71
CA GLU A 196 20.97 20.64 10.25
C GLU A 196 19.46 20.71 10.57
N GLY A 197 19.00 21.83 11.15
CA GLY A 197 17.59 22.03 11.47
C GLY A 197 16.68 22.06 10.23
N THR A 198 17.09 22.74 9.16
CA THR A 198 16.32 22.81 7.90
C THR A 198 16.29 21.48 7.16
N ALA A 199 17.36 20.70 7.21
CA ALA A 199 17.42 19.37 6.59
C ALA A 199 16.44 18.40 7.24
N VAL A 200 16.33 18.40 8.57
CA VAL A 200 15.38 17.55 9.30
C VAL A 200 13.93 17.86 8.92
N TRP A 201 13.54 19.15 8.86
CA TRP A 201 12.20 19.53 8.45
C TRP A 201 11.88 19.08 7.03
N LEU A 202 12.87 19.14 6.13
CA LEU A 202 12.70 18.71 4.76
C LEU A 202 12.48 17.19 4.66
N HIS A 203 13.27 16.38 5.37
CA HIS A 203 13.07 14.93 5.38
C HIS A 203 11.71 14.53 5.96
N ILE A 204 11.25 15.21 7.01
CA ILE A 204 9.90 15.01 7.56
C ILE A 204 8.86 15.37 6.51
N LEU A 205 9.05 16.48 5.81
CA LEU A 205 8.15 16.96 4.80
C LEU A 205 8.04 15.95 3.64
N ASP A 206 9.16 15.45 3.11
CA ASP A 206 9.19 14.43 2.06
C ASP A 206 8.46 13.15 2.48
N GLN A 207 8.69 12.72 3.73
CA GLN A 207 8.04 11.57 4.32
C GLN A 207 6.52 11.76 4.40
N VAL A 208 6.06 12.96 4.77
CA VAL A 208 4.64 13.31 4.85
C VAL A 208 4.02 13.36 3.45
N ILE A 209 4.65 14.00 2.47
CA ILE A 209 4.17 14.02 1.07
C ILE A 209 3.98 12.59 0.58
N TYR A 210 4.99 11.74 0.77
CA TYR A 210 4.95 10.38 0.27
C TYR A 210 3.88 9.54 0.98
N THR A 211 3.72 9.73 2.30
CA THR A 211 2.65 9.07 3.06
C THR A 211 1.26 9.51 2.58
N LEU A 212 1.09 10.78 2.22
CA LEU A 212 -0.15 11.31 1.66
C LEU A 212 -0.41 10.82 0.23
N ALA A 213 0.63 10.72 -0.61
CA ALA A 213 0.51 10.22 -1.97
C ALA A 213 0.13 8.72 -2.03
N LEU A 214 0.41 7.97 -0.97
CA LEU A 214 0.02 6.56 -0.82
C LEU A 214 -1.42 6.36 -0.33
N PHE A 215 -2.05 7.39 0.21
CA PHE A 215 -3.42 7.35 0.71
C PHE A 215 -4.44 7.57 -0.42
#